data_AF-A0A2A4CKF6-F1
#
_entry.id   AF-A0A2A4CKF6-F1
#
_cell.length_a   1.000
_cell.length_b   1.000
_cell.length_c   1.000
_cell.angle_alpha   90.00
_cell.angle_beta   90.00
_cell.angle_gamma   90.00
#
_symmetry.space_group_name_H-M   'P 1'
#
loop_
_entity.id
_entity.type
_entity.pdbx_description
1 polymer ?
#
loop_
_entity_poly.entity_id
_entity_poly.type
_entity_poly.pdbx_seq_one_letter_code
_entity_poly.pdbx_strand_id
1 'polypeptide(L)'
;MTINGTAARAAYRAPLRAALLAAVLAGCATALLARAQGLESLPPRGSAAVVPGAPVPATGATVLARAAQAVGIRRCYPAVDQVSARMLAGTQHADVALDWDRQDPDGEAFFALAGLGYADTSAVLSLTTVPAPAGGCTILVERVSSASLPCKAVAAAELRDYKGTPLVRAVTVYVNPGRPRETVTLVDAPPACLIIRRQVRFRWGAGQ
;
A
#
# COMPACT_ATOMS: atom_id res chain seq x y z
N MET A 1 3.56 44.35 89.89
CA MET A 1 2.30 43.94 90.56
C MET A 1 1.73 42.80 89.74
N THR A 2 1.90 41.56 90.22
CA THR A 2 0.92 40.43 90.28
C THR A 2 -0.19 40.37 89.19
N ILE A 3 -0.60 39.27 88.52
CA ILE A 3 -0.81 37.82 88.78
C ILE A 3 -1.04 37.15 87.38
N ASN A 4 -0.37 36.05 86.98
CA ASN A 4 -0.77 34.63 87.00
C ASN A 4 -2.18 34.23 86.46
N GLY A 5 -2.25 33.10 85.73
CA GLY A 5 -3.46 32.23 85.63
C GLY A 5 -3.89 31.83 84.21
N THR A 6 -3.43 30.70 83.68
CA THR A 6 -4.13 29.38 83.58
C THR A 6 -5.12 29.17 82.42
N ALA A 7 -4.64 28.42 81.42
CA ALA A 7 -5.23 27.23 80.78
C ALA A 7 -6.73 27.17 80.40
N ALA A 8 -6.99 26.96 79.12
CA ALA A 8 -8.00 26.00 78.65
C ALA A 8 -7.59 25.38 77.30
N ARG A 9 -7.60 24.05 77.26
CA ARG A 9 -7.28 23.16 76.13
C ARG A 9 -8.49 23.03 75.19
N ALA A 10 -8.25 22.91 73.88
CA ALA A 10 -8.92 21.98 72.96
C ALA A 10 -8.38 22.23 71.54
N ALA A 11 -7.45 21.41 71.06
CA ALA A 11 -7.75 20.21 70.27
C ALA A 11 -8.26 20.54 68.86
N TYR A 12 -7.35 20.69 67.89
CA TYR A 12 -7.58 20.23 66.51
C TYR A 12 -6.28 19.66 65.97
N ARG A 13 -6.08 18.37 66.22
CA ARG A 13 -5.10 17.53 65.54
C ARG A 13 -5.74 17.00 64.25
N ALA A 14 -5.11 17.34 63.12
CA ALA A 14 -5.07 16.59 61.87
C ALA A 14 -6.39 16.52 61.03
N PRO A 15 -6.31 16.39 59.68
CA PRO A 15 -5.19 15.82 58.93
C PRO A 15 -4.75 16.58 57.67
N LEU A 16 -3.50 17.05 57.67
CA LEU A 16 -2.74 17.45 56.48
C LEU A 16 -2.42 16.28 55.51
N ARG A 17 -2.97 15.08 55.74
CA ARG A 17 -2.66 13.86 54.96
C ARG A 17 -3.57 13.63 53.76
N ALA A 18 -4.68 14.35 53.63
CA ALA A 18 -5.62 14.17 52.51
C ALA A 18 -5.21 14.94 51.24
N ALA A 19 -4.41 16.00 51.34
CA ALA A 19 -4.08 16.86 50.19
C ALA A 19 -2.93 16.32 49.32
N LEU A 20 -2.08 15.43 49.85
CA LEU A 20 -0.89 14.92 49.13
C LEU A 20 -1.15 13.67 48.27
N LEU A 21 -2.26 12.95 48.50
CA LEU A 21 -2.63 11.76 47.71
C LEU A 21 -3.38 12.08 46.42
N ALA A 22 -3.97 13.29 46.29
CA ALA A 22 -4.69 13.70 45.08
C ALA A 22 -3.75 14.15 43.94
N ALA A 23 -2.52 14.57 44.24
CA ALA A 23 -1.58 15.09 43.23
C ALA A 23 -0.83 14.00 42.46
N VAL A 24 -0.72 12.77 43.00
CA VAL A 24 0.06 11.69 42.37
C VAL A 24 -0.81 10.87 41.39
N LEU A 25 -2.12 10.80 41.58
CA LEU A 25 -3.04 10.09 40.69
C LEU A 25 -3.45 10.89 39.44
N ALA A 26 -3.32 12.22 39.45
CA ALA A 26 -3.62 13.06 38.29
C ALA A 26 -2.48 13.10 37.25
N GLY A 27 -1.26 12.69 37.61
CA GLY A 27 -0.08 12.76 36.72
C GLY A 27 0.21 11.51 35.91
N CYS A 28 -0.38 10.36 36.25
CA CYS A 28 -0.11 9.07 35.58
C CYS A 28 -1.12 8.72 34.47
N ALA A 29 -2.23 9.45 34.36
CA ALA A 29 -3.26 9.17 33.35
C ALA A 29 -2.98 9.83 31.98
N THR A 30 -1.98 10.72 31.87
CA THR A 30 -1.70 11.49 30.63
C THR A 30 -0.55 10.95 29.78
N ALA A 31 0.14 9.88 30.20
CA ALA A 31 1.26 9.30 29.45
C ALA A 31 0.91 8.08 28.58
N LEU A 32 -0.36 7.64 28.56
CA LEU A 32 -0.78 6.39 27.90
C LEU A 32 -1.53 6.55 26.56
N LEU A 33 -1.64 7.77 26.01
CA LEU A 33 -2.28 8.01 24.70
C LEU A 33 -1.31 8.29 23.54
N ALA A 34 0.01 8.28 23.80
CA ALA A 34 1.01 8.46 22.77
C ALA A 34 1.48 7.10 22.23
N ARG A 35 0.73 6.52 21.26
CA ARG A 35 1.22 5.66 20.15
C ARG A 35 0.07 4.90 19.47
N ALA A 36 -0.79 5.62 18.75
CA ALA A 36 -1.58 5.07 17.66
C ALA A 36 -1.97 6.20 16.69
N GLN A 37 -0.98 6.88 16.11
CA GLN A 37 -1.20 7.74 14.95
C GLN A 37 -0.85 6.95 13.69
N GLY A 38 -1.57 5.86 13.47
CA GLY A 38 -1.47 5.07 12.24
C GLY A 38 -2.55 5.53 11.29
N LEU A 39 -2.21 6.34 10.28
CA LEU A 39 -2.95 6.54 9.03
C LEU A 39 -4.40 7.10 9.08
N GLU A 40 -5.03 7.32 10.24
CA GLU A 40 -6.45 7.70 10.33
C GLU A 40 -6.80 9.16 9.97
N SER A 41 -5.84 10.00 9.56
CA SER A 41 -6.12 11.40 9.21
C SER A 41 -5.49 11.87 7.90
N LEU A 42 -5.45 11.00 6.88
CA LEU A 42 -5.32 11.50 5.53
C LEU A 42 -6.62 12.25 5.16
N PRO A 43 -6.60 13.57 4.90
CA PRO A 43 -7.76 14.24 4.30
C PRO A 43 -8.09 13.53 2.98
N PRO A 44 -9.36 13.50 2.53
CA PRO A 44 -9.72 12.87 1.27
C PRO A 44 -9.02 13.60 0.11
N ARG A 45 -7.85 13.14 -0.30
CA ARG A 45 -7.20 13.55 -1.54
C ARG A 45 -7.75 12.68 -2.64
N GLY A 46 -8.66 13.26 -3.42
CA GLY A 46 -9.16 12.73 -4.68
C GLY A 46 -9.92 11.41 -4.53
N SER A 47 -11.26 11.46 -4.60
CA SER A 47 -12.06 10.24 -4.75
C SER A 47 -11.51 9.39 -5.89
N ALA A 48 -11.19 8.13 -5.60
CA ALA A 48 -10.91 7.10 -6.59
C ALA A 48 -11.99 7.16 -7.67
N ALA A 49 -11.58 7.35 -8.92
CA ALA A 49 -12.49 7.28 -10.05
C ALA A 49 -12.58 5.82 -10.50
N VAL A 50 -13.77 5.22 -10.39
CA VAL A 50 -14.08 3.93 -11.03
C VAL A 50 -14.58 4.25 -12.43
N VAL A 51 -13.91 3.74 -13.46
CA VAL A 51 -14.35 3.85 -14.85
C VAL A 51 -15.00 2.52 -15.25
N PRO A 52 -16.32 2.46 -15.47
CA PRO A 52 -17.01 1.23 -15.86
C PRO A 52 -16.54 0.69 -17.22
N GLY A 53 -16.41 -0.64 -17.29
CA GLY A 53 -15.66 -1.36 -18.31
C GLY A 53 -16.24 -1.31 -19.71
N ALA A 54 -15.35 -1.02 -20.66
CA ALA A 54 -15.56 -1.28 -22.08
C ALA A 54 -14.80 -2.56 -22.47
N PRO A 55 -15.27 -3.33 -23.48
CA PRO A 55 -14.50 -4.43 -24.07
C PRO A 55 -13.07 -3.97 -24.40
N VAL A 56 -12.06 -4.77 -24.09
CA VAL A 56 -10.67 -4.48 -24.44
C VAL A 56 -10.49 -4.78 -25.94
N PRO A 57 -10.27 -3.77 -26.80
CA PRO A 57 -10.07 -4.04 -28.22
C PRO A 57 -8.71 -4.71 -28.46
N ALA A 58 -8.67 -5.71 -29.36
CA ALA A 58 -7.45 -6.43 -29.74
C ALA A 58 -6.42 -5.54 -30.48
N THR A 59 -6.85 -4.39 -30.97
CA THR A 59 -6.03 -3.34 -31.58
C THR A 59 -6.57 -1.97 -31.15
N GLY A 60 -6.09 -1.48 -30.01
CA GLY A 60 -6.44 -0.16 -29.46
C GLY A 60 -5.90 0.02 -28.05
N ALA A 61 -5.92 1.27 -27.56
CA ALA A 61 -5.50 1.57 -26.20
C ALA A 61 -6.37 0.82 -25.18
N THR A 62 -5.74 0.17 -24.21
CA THR A 62 -6.45 -0.58 -23.16
C THR A 62 -7.34 0.36 -22.30
N VAL A 63 -8.23 -0.20 -21.49
CA VAL A 63 -9.00 0.62 -20.53
C VAL A 63 -8.08 1.41 -19.59
N LEU A 64 -6.96 0.82 -19.17
CA LEU A 64 -5.97 1.49 -18.32
C LEU A 64 -5.24 2.61 -19.07
N ALA A 65 -4.78 2.35 -20.30
CA ALA A 65 -4.10 3.37 -21.10
C ALA A 65 -5.04 4.55 -21.40
N ARG A 66 -6.28 4.27 -21.81
CA ARG A 66 -7.30 5.32 -22.05
C ARG A 66 -7.59 6.13 -20.79
N ALA A 67 -7.73 5.48 -19.64
CA ALA A 67 -8.01 6.16 -18.38
C ALA A 67 -6.82 7.02 -17.93
N ALA A 68 -5.58 6.53 -18.06
CA ALA A 68 -4.38 7.32 -17.79
C ALA A 68 -4.30 8.57 -18.67
N GLN A 69 -4.61 8.45 -19.97
CA GLN A 69 -4.68 9.59 -20.87
C GLN A 69 -5.76 10.59 -20.45
N ALA A 70 -6.95 10.10 -20.08
CA ALA A 70 -8.08 10.93 -19.67
C ALA A 70 -7.81 11.75 -18.40
N VAL A 71 -7.00 11.23 -17.46
CA VAL A 71 -6.60 11.96 -16.25
C VAL A 71 -5.36 12.85 -16.44
N GLY A 72 -4.82 12.93 -17.66
CA GLY A 72 -3.76 13.88 -18.02
C GLY A 72 -2.33 13.33 -17.97
N ILE A 73 -2.14 12.01 -17.81
CA ILE A 73 -0.81 11.39 -17.83
C ILE A 73 -0.23 11.46 -19.25
N ARG A 74 0.95 12.08 -19.42
CA ARG A 74 1.62 12.24 -20.71
C ARG A 74 3.05 11.72 -20.69
N ARG A 75 3.89 12.16 -19.76
CA ARG A 75 5.31 11.76 -19.63
C ARG A 75 5.48 10.26 -19.45
N CYS A 76 4.62 9.64 -18.64
CA CYS A 76 4.62 8.20 -18.42
C CYS A 76 3.65 7.42 -19.29
N TYR A 77 2.93 8.08 -20.20
CA TYR A 77 1.92 7.40 -21.02
C TYR A 77 2.50 6.24 -21.86
N PRO A 78 3.63 6.36 -22.58
CA PRO A 78 4.16 5.25 -23.37
C PRO A 78 4.50 4.00 -22.53
N ALA A 79 4.91 4.23 -21.29
CA ALA A 79 5.16 3.18 -20.31
C ALA A 79 3.85 2.51 -19.86
N VAL A 80 2.84 3.31 -19.50
CA VAL A 80 1.51 2.82 -19.12
C VAL A 80 0.90 2.01 -20.26
N ASP A 81 0.92 2.52 -21.48
CA ASP A 81 0.35 1.87 -22.65
C ASP A 81 1.00 0.50 -22.90
N GLN A 82 2.34 0.44 -23.00
CA GLN A 82 3.03 -0.82 -23.25
C GLN A 82 2.86 -1.84 -22.12
N VAL A 83 2.91 -1.41 -20.86
CA VAL A 83 2.69 -2.32 -19.72
C VAL A 83 1.23 -2.80 -19.70
N SER A 84 0.27 -1.90 -19.89
CA SER A 84 -1.15 -2.24 -19.89
C SER A 84 -1.50 -3.24 -20.98
N ALA A 85 -1.00 -3.05 -22.21
CA ALA A 85 -1.26 -3.94 -23.33
C ALA A 85 -0.79 -5.38 -23.05
N ARG A 86 0.37 -5.54 -22.40
CA ARG A 86 0.87 -6.86 -22.01
C ARG A 86 0.11 -7.46 -20.83
N MET A 87 -0.24 -6.66 -19.83
CA MET A 87 -0.82 -7.16 -18.58
C MET A 87 -2.32 -7.45 -18.69
N LEU A 88 -3.03 -6.78 -19.60
CA LEU A 88 -4.45 -7.02 -19.89
C LEU A 88 -4.66 -7.98 -21.08
N ALA A 89 -3.58 -8.52 -21.66
CA ALA A 89 -3.70 -9.48 -22.75
C ALA A 89 -4.46 -10.73 -22.29
N GLY A 90 -5.50 -11.11 -23.04
CA GLY A 90 -6.33 -12.28 -22.76
C GLY A 90 -7.37 -12.09 -21.66
N THR A 91 -7.52 -10.89 -21.08
CA THR A 91 -8.65 -10.61 -20.20
C THR A 91 -9.94 -10.46 -21.00
N GLN A 92 -11.03 -11.01 -20.48
CA GLN A 92 -12.37 -10.86 -21.05
C GLN A 92 -13.00 -9.54 -20.59
N HIS A 93 -12.74 -9.17 -19.34
CA HIS A 93 -13.19 -7.93 -18.72
C HIS A 93 -12.06 -7.27 -17.93
N ALA A 94 -12.02 -5.94 -17.95
CA ALA A 94 -11.12 -5.18 -17.10
C ALA A 94 -11.74 -3.84 -16.72
N ASP A 95 -11.55 -3.45 -15.47
CA ASP A 95 -11.95 -2.17 -14.89
C ASP A 95 -10.77 -1.57 -14.14
N VAL A 96 -10.76 -0.24 -14.00
CA VAL A 96 -9.67 0.47 -13.36
C VAL A 96 -10.14 1.44 -12.29
N ALA A 97 -9.31 1.56 -11.25
CA ALA A 97 -9.37 2.60 -10.24
C ALA A 97 -8.05 3.36 -10.25
N LEU A 98 -8.12 4.69 -10.30
CA LEU A 98 -6.95 5.55 -10.45
C LEU A 98 -6.81 6.52 -9.27
N ASP A 99 -5.57 6.75 -8.84
CA ASP A 99 -5.19 7.78 -7.87
C ASP A 99 -4.03 8.61 -8.45
N TRP A 100 -4.16 9.94 -8.40
CA TRP A 100 -3.19 10.88 -8.95
C TRP A 100 -3.33 12.27 -8.32
N ASP A 101 -2.30 13.11 -8.46
CA ASP A 101 -2.42 14.52 -8.12
C ASP A 101 -3.21 15.26 -9.21
N ARG A 102 -4.41 15.75 -8.88
CA ARG A 102 -5.26 16.48 -9.84
C ARG A 102 -4.70 17.86 -10.21
N GLN A 103 -3.80 18.42 -9.39
CA GLN A 103 -3.15 19.71 -9.66
C GLN A 103 -1.94 19.54 -10.56
N ASP A 104 -1.23 18.41 -10.44
CA ASP A 104 -0.09 18.06 -11.29
C ASP A 104 -0.13 16.59 -11.74
N PRO A 105 -1.05 16.23 -12.66
CA PRO A 105 -1.22 14.84 -13.10
C PRO A 105 0.01 14.28 -13.83
N ASP A 106 0.87 15.15 -14.39
CA ASP A 106 1.97 14.72 -15.25
C ASP A 106 3.37 14.91 -14.61
N GLY A 107 3.45 15.65 -13.51
CA GLY A 107 4.68 15.85 -12.75
C GLY A 107 4.83 14.91 -11.55
N GLU A 108 3.74 14.33 -11.05
CA GLU A 108 3.72 13.49 -9.85
C GLU A 108 3.50 12.00 -10.14
N ALA A 109 3.54 11.19 -9.08
CA ALA A 109 3.25 9.76 -9.18
C ALA A 109 1.79 9.50 -9.60
N PHE A 110 1.62 8.54 -10.52
CA PHE A 110 0.34 8.01 -10.94
C PHE A 110 0.21 6.57 -10.44
N PHE A 111 -0.92 6.26 -9.81
CA PHE A 111 -1.24 4.95 -9.28
C PHE A 111 -2.51 4.43 -9.95
N ALA A 112 -2.49 3.15 -10.32
CA ALA A 112 -3.62 2.49 -10.92
C ALA A 112 -3.77 1.08 -10.36
N LEU A 113 -5.01 0.72 -10.06
CA LEU A 113 -5.43 -0.66 -9.88
C LEU A 113 -6.27 -1.07 -11.09
N ALA A 114 -6.06 -2.27 -11.60
CA ALA A 114 -6.96 -2.87 -12.58
C ALA A 114 -7.46 -4.24 -12.10
N GLY A 115 -8.77 -4.43 -12.13
CA GLY A 115 -9.36 -5.76 -12.02
C GLY A 115 -9.26 -6.48 -13.36
N LEU A 116 -8.82 -7.73 -13.37
CA LEU A 116 -8.63 -8.54 -14.57
C LEU A 116 -9.49 -9.80 -14.49
N GLY A 117 -10.53 -9.89 -15.33
CA GLY A 117 -11.40 -11.06 -15.42
C GLY A 117 -11.00 -11.98 -16.57
N TYR A 118 -10.82 -13.27 -16.27
CA TYR A 118 -10.66 -14.36 -17.22
C TYR A 118 -11.85 -15.34 -17.06
N ALA A 119 -11.95 -16.36 -17.93
CA ALA A 119 -13.07 -17.30 -17.91
C ALA A 119 -13.33 -17.92 -16.53
N ASP A 120 -12.26 -18.41 -15.87
CA ASP A 120 -12.37 -19.19 -14.62
C ASP A 120 -11.59 -18.57 -13.46
N THR A 121 -11.03 -17.37 -13.63
CA THR A 121 -10.18 -16.75 -12.62
C THR A 121 -10.13 -15.24 -12.75
N SER A 122 -9.67 -14.59 -11.68
CA SER A 122 -9.46 -13.16 -11.62
C SER A 122 -8.08 -12.83 -11.09
N ALA A 123 -7.55 -11.69 -11.52
CA ALA A 123 -6.33 -11.12 -10.98
C ALA A 123 -6.51 -9.62 -10.74
N VAL A 124 -5.61 -9.06 -9.94
CA VAL A 124 -5.50 -7.61 -9.76
C VAL A 124 -4.15 -7.17 -10.27
N LEU A 125 -4.13 -6.09 -11.03
CA LEU A 125 -2.92 -5.37 -11.40
C LEU A 125 -2.81 -4.15 -10.50
N SER A 126 -1.64 -3.92 -9.91
CA SER A 126 -1.23 -2.63 -9.35
C SER A 126 -0.13 -2.07 -10.23
N LEU A 127 -0.26 -0.81 -10.63
CA LEU A 127 0.70 -0.10 -11.44
C LEU A 127 0.99 1.25 -10.79
N THR A 128 2.26 1.59 -10.71
CA THR A 128 2.74 2.90 -10.28
C THR A 128 3.72 3.41 -11.32
N THR A 129 3.54 4.65 -11.75
CA THR A 129 4.52 5.36 -12.56
C THR A 129 4.92 6.66 -11.89
N VAL A 130 6.22 6.96 -11.93
CA VAL A 130 6.77 8.22 -11.43
C VAL A 130 7.61 8.83 -12.54
N PRO A 131 7.29 10.04 -13.02
CA PRO A 131 8.11 10.72 -14.01
C PRO A 131 9.48 11.06 -13.42
N ALA A 132 10.56 10.79 -14.16
CA ALA A 132 11.90 11.11 -13.72
C ALA A 132 12.26 12.56 -14.11
N PRO A 133 12.95 13.34 -13.23
CA PRO A 133 13.34 14.72 -13.53
C PRO A 133 14.13 14.87 -14.84
N ALA A 134 15.01 13.91 -15.13
CA ALA A 134 15.85 13.89 -16.34
C ALA A 134 15.15 13.25 -17.58
N GLY A 135 13.83 13.09 -17.54
CA GLY A 135 13.06 12.40 -18.57
C GLY A 135 12.96 10.89 -18.37
N GLY A 136 11.98 10.29 -19.05
CA GLY A 136 11.57 8.90 -18.84
C GLY A 136 10.76 8.69 -17.54
N CYS A 137 10.45 7.43 -17.23
CA CYS A 137 9.61 7.07 -16.08
C CYS A 137 10.13 5.89 -15.29
N THR A 138 10.02 5.96 -13.97
CA THR A 138 10.11 4.78 -13.11
C THR A 138 8.76 4.10 -13.06
N ILE A 139 8.74 2.78 -13.20
CA ILE A 139 7.53 1.97 -13.22
C ILE A 139 7.70 0.84 -12.22
N LEU A 140 6.67 0.63 -11.41
CA LEU A 140 6.44 -0.57 -10.63
C LEU A 140 5.12 -1.17 -11.12
N VAL A 141 5.13 -2.47 -11.43
CA VAL A 141 3.91 -3.21 -11.75
C VAL A 141 3.87 -4.51 -10.99
N GLU A 142 2.71 -4.83 -10.43
CA GLU A 142 2.46 -6.03 -9.65
C GLU A 142 1.18 -6.67 -10.13
N ARG A 143 1.24 -7.95 -10.50
CA ARG A 143 0.04 -8.77 -10.72
C ARG A 143 -0.15 -9.68 -9.51
N VAL A 144 -1.29 -9.54 -8.87
CA VAL A 144 -1.74 -10.38 -7.77
C VAL A 144 -2.78 -11.36 -8.31
N SER A 145 -2.56 -12.64 -8.07
CA SER A 145 -3.45 -13.73 -8.48
C SER A 145 -3.49 -14.80 -7.42
N SER A 146 -4.41 -15.75 -7.54
CA SER A 146 -4.49 -16.91 -6.67
C SER A 146 -4.44 -18.20 -7.47
N ALA A 147 -3.87 -19.23 -6.87
CA ALA A 147 -3.97 -20.61 -7.33
C ALA A 147 -4.65 -21.45 -6.25
N SER A 148 -5.53 -22.37 -6.64
CA SER A 148 -6.16 -23.35 -5.76
C SER A 148 -5.23 -24.51 -5.40
N LEU A 149 -3.94 -24.22 -5.22
CA LEU A 149 -2.87 -25.15 -4.90
C LEU A 149 -2.05 -24.57 -3.74
N PRO A 150 -1.42 -25.41 -2.89
CA PRO A 150 -0.44 -24.94 -1.91
C PRO A 150 0.74 -24.23 -2.59
N CYS A 151 1.32 -23.19 -1.96
CA CYS A 151 2.42 -22.44 -2.59
C CYS A 151 3.65 -23.29 -2.92
N LYS A 152 3.90 -24.35 -2.16
CA LYS A 152 4.96 -25.32 -2.47
C LYS A 152 4.76 -25.97 -3.85
N ALA A 153 3.52 -26.29 -4.23
CA ALA A 153 3.21 -26.87 -5.53
C ALA A 153 3.35 -25.84 -6.65
N VAL A 154 2.90 -24.60 -6.43
CA VAL A 154 3.10 -23.48 -7.36
C VAL A 154 4.59 -23.24 -7.62
N ALA A 155 5.41 -23.18 -6.55
CA ALA A 155 6.85 -22.97 -6.69
C ALA A 155 7.53 -24.08 -7.51
N ALA A 156 7.17 -25.35 -7.27
CA ALA A 156 7.72 -26.49 -8.00
C ALA A 156 7.31 -26.52 -9.48
N ALA A 157 6.10 -26.05 -9.79
CA ALA A 157 5.58 -26.01 -11.15
C ALA A 157 6.16 -24.83 -11.96
N GLU A 158 6.22 -23.64 -11.36
CA GLU A 158 6.43 -22.39 -12.12
C GLU A 158 7.77 -21.70 -11.85
N LEU A 159 8.44 -22.00 -10.73
CA LEU A 159 9.56 -21.19 -10.21
C LEU A 159 10.87 -22.00 -10.08
N ARG A 160 11.07 -23.01 -10.91
CA ARG A 160 12.24 -23.92 -10.84
C ARG A 160 13.59 -23.20 -10.91
N ASP A 161 13.69 -22.16 -11.75
CA ASP A 161 14.92 -21.38 -11.92
C ASP A 161 15.02 -20.17 -10.96
N TYR A 162 14.10 -20.07 -10.01
CA TYR A 162 14.09 -18.99 -9.04
C TYR A 162 14.67 -19.45 -7.69
N LYS A 163 15.35 -18.53 -7.00
CA LYS A 163 15.81 -18.73 -5.62
C LYS A 163 14.80 -18.12 -4.65
N GLY A 164 14.23 -18.96 -3.80
CA GLY A 164 13.29 -18.56 -2.76
C GLY A 164 13.99 -18.14 -1.46
N THR A 165 13.60 -16.99 -0.93
CA THR A 165 14.04 -16.46 0.37
C THR A 165 12.79 -16.21 1.23
N PRO A 166 12.61 -16.94 2.34
CA PRO A 166 11.52 -16.66 3.28
C PRO A 166 11.70 -15.26 3.89
N LEU A 167 10.64 -14.45 3.90
CA LEU A 167 10.66 -13.15 4.57
C LEU A 167 10.09 -13.25 5.98
N VAL A 168 8.92 -13.86 6.10
CA VAL A 168 8.20 -14.12 7.36
C VAL A 168 7.43 -15.43 7.25
N ARG A 169 6.80 -15.85 8.34
CA ARG A 169 5.89 -17.02 8.33
C ARG A 169 4.83 -16.82 7.24
N ALA A 170 4.71 -17.81 6.36
CA ALA A 170 3.82 -17.84 5.19
C ALA A 170 4.20 -16.94 4.00
N VAL A 171 5.32 -16.22 4.00
CA VAL A 171 5.72 -15.35 2.87
C VAL A 171 7.11 -15.69 2.38
N THR A 172 7.23 -16.06 1.10
CA THR A 172 8.52 -16.34 0.45
C THR A 172 8.65 -15.54 -0.84
N VAL A 173 9.78 -14.86 -1.02
CA VAL A 173 10.10 -14.12 -2.24
C VAL A 173 11.05 -14.94 -3.09
N TYR A 174 10.71 -15.12 -4.35
CA TYR A 174 11.47 -15.82 -5.36
C TYR A 174 12.09 -14.82 -6.33
N VAL A 175 13.40 -14.94 -6.56
CA VAL A 175 14.16 -14.10 -7.50
C VAL A 175 14.84 -14.98 -8.54
N ASN A 176 14.70 -14.62 -9.81
CA ASN A 176 15.45 -15.25 -10.89
C ASN A 176 16.74 -14.45 -11.15
N PRO A 177 17.94 -15.05 -11.06
CA PRO A 177 19.20 -14.34 -11.25
C PRO A 177 19.37 -13.77 -12.67
N GLY A 178 18.75 -14.39 -13.69
CA GLY A 178 18.71 -13.87 -15.05
C GLY A 178 17.70 -12.73 -15.26
N ARG A 179 16.84 -12.45 -14.27
CA ARG A 179 15.82 -11.39 -14.31
C ARG A 179 15.77 -10.63 -12.98
N PRO A 180 16.82 -9.88 -12.61
CA PRO A 180 16.96 -9.28 -11.27
C PRO A 180 15.96 -8.15 -10.96
N ARG A 181 15.13 -7.77 -11.93
CA ARG A 181 14.08 -6.76 -11.78
C ARG A 181 12.67 -7.36 -11.70
N GLU A 182 12.59 -8.68 -11.69
CA GLU A 182 11.35 -9.43 -11.56
C GLU A 182 11.41 -10.29 -10.30
N THR A 183 10.37 -10.25 -9.49
CA THR A 183 10.23 -11.12 -8.32
C THR A 183 8.87 -11.78 -8.31
N VAL A 184 8.79 -12.97 -7.72
CA VAL A 184 7.53 -13.65 -7.45
C VAL A 184 7.42 -13.87 -5.95
N THR A 185 6.44 -13.26 -5.31
CA THR A 185 6.15 -13.51 -3.89
C THR A 185 5.01 -14.51 -3.80
N LEU A 186 5.23 -15.58 -3.06
CA LEU A 186 4.19 -16.53 -2.69
C LEU A 186 3.78 -16.30 -1.25
N VAL A 187 2.47 -16.19 -1.02
CA VAL A 187 1.88 -16.09 0.32
C VAL A 187 0.96 -17.29 0.55
N ASP A 188 1.29 -18.13 1.52
CA ASP A 188 0.45 -19.25 1.92
C ASP A 188 -0.84 -18.71 2.58
N ALA A 189 -1.97 -18.86 1.89
CA ALA A 189 -3.29 -18.43 2.34
C ALA A 189 -4.32 -19.56 2.14
N PRO A 190 -4.26 -20.65 2.93
CA PRO A 190 -5.06 -21.84 2.71
C PRO A 190 -6.57 -21.54 2.56
N PRO A 191 -7.27 -22.18 1.61
CA PRO A 191 -6.81 -23.30 0.77
C PRO A 191 -6.04 -22.89 -0.50
N ALA A 192 -5.65 -21.64 -0.65
CA ALA A 192 -5.01 -21.10 -1.85
C ALA A 192 -3.55 -20.68 -1.62
N CYS A 193 -2.85 -20.44 -2.74
CA CYS A 193 -1.62 -19.68 -2.76
C CYS A 193 -1.88 -18.32 -3.42
N LEU A 194 -1.55 -17.23 -2.73
CA LEU A 194 -1.50 -15.91 -3.37
C LEU A 194 -0.14 -15.72 -4.04
N ILE A 195 -0.18 -15.24 -5.27
CA ILE A 195 0.97 -15.09 -6.15
C ILE A 195 1.07 -13.62 -6.55
N ILE A 196 2.14 -12.96 -6.13
CA ILE A 196 2.43 -11.57 -6.49
C ILE A 196 3.63 -11.55 -7.43
N ARG A 197 3.39 -11.30 -8.71
CA ARG A 197 4.43 -11.14 -9.73
C ARG A 197 4.74 -9.67 -9.89
N ARG A 198 5.91 -9.24 -9.44
CA ARG A 198 6.35 -7.85 -9.41
C ARG A 198 7.45 -7.60 -10.42
N GLN A 199 7.39 -6.48 -11.12
CA GLN A 199 8.44 -5.99 -12.01
C GLN A 199 8.71 -4.51 -11.76
N VAL A 200 9.99 -4.12 -11.78
CA VAL A 200 10.41 -2.72 -11.64
C VAL A 200 11.31 -2.31 -12.78
N ARG A 201 11.04 -1.14 -13.38
CA ARG A 201 11.93 -0.54 -14.38
C ARG A 201 12.16 0.92 -14.03
N PHE A 202 13.42 1.31 -13.97
CA PHE A 202 13.82 2.70 -13.76
C PHE A 202 14.13 3.34 -15.10
N ARG A 203 13.86 4.65 -15.22
CA ARG A 203 14.24 5.47 -16.39
C ARG A 203 13.72 4.90 -17.72
N TRP A 204 12.52 4.34 -17.71
CA TRP A 204 11.84 3.84 -18.90
C TRP A 204 11.73 4.94 -19.96
N GLY A 205 12.20 4.68 -21.18
CA GLY A 205 12.10 5.63 -22.28
C GLY A 205 12.96 6.88 -22.12
N ALA A 206 13.84 6.95 -21.11
CA ALA A 206 14.92 7.93 -21.13
C ALA A 206 15.85 7.57 -22.30
N GLY A 207 16.25 8.56 -23.12
CA GLY A 207 17.28 8.37 -24.13
C GLY A 207 18.49 7.69 -23.48
N GLN A 208 18.91 6.57 -24.06
CA GLN A 208 20.11 5.85 -23.63
C GLN A 208 21.35 6.66 -24.00
#